data_AF-A0A3Q8R417-F1
#
_entry.id   AF-A0A3Q8R417-F1
#
_cell.length_a   1.000
_cell.length_b   1.000
_cell.length_c   1.000
_cell.angle_alpha   90.00
_cell.angle_beta   90.00
_cell.angle_gamma   90.00
#
_symmetry.space_group_name_H-M   'P 1'
#
loop_
_entity.id
_entity.type
_entity.pdbx_description
1 polymer ?
#
loop_
_entity_poly.entity_id
_entity_poly.type
_entity_poly.pdbx_seq_one_letter_code
_entity_poly.pdbx_strand_id
1 'polypeptide(L)'
;IPLSSGMILLTWQKIAPTALLYQISPSLNMEILILLAILSTMLGGWGGLNQTQMRKVLAYSSIAHMGWTVIIALINPNLTILSLMIYIMTTLTLFMTLNLSSTTKIKSISNLWNKSTPMTMIVFLTMLSLGGLPPLTGFMPKWLILQELIINNNPTMAIIMALSALLNLFFYMRIIYVSSLTMFPTSNNLKHHWFFSQTKTTNMIPTLATISSMLLPLTPI
;
A
#
# COMPACT_ATOMS: atom_id res chain seq x y z
N ILE A 1 17.59 8.30 5.66
CA ILE A 1 16.82 8.37 4.40
C ILE A 1 15.59 9.24 4.63
N PRO A 2 15.49 10.41 3.98
CA PRO A 2 14.31 11.27 4.05
C PRO A 2 13.08 10.58 3.45
N LEU A 3 11.88 10.98 3.87
CA LEU A 3 10.63 10.41 3.36
C LEU A 3 10.46 10.65 1.85
N SER A 4 10.94 11.78 1.34
CA SER A 4 10.91 12.12 -0.08
C SER A 4 11.71 11.15 -0.95
N SER A 5 12.92 10.77 -0.55
CA SER A 5 13.71 9.81 -1.32
C SER A 5 13.12 8.40 -1.24
N GLY A 6 12.55 8.02 -0.09
CA GLY A 6 11.82 6.76 0.05
C GLY A 6 10.58 6.69 -0.85
N MET A 7 9.86 7.81 -0.97
CA MET A 7 8.72 7.94 -1.88
C MET A 7 9.15 7.69 -3.33
N ILE A 8 10.19 8.38 -3.82
CA ILE A 8 10.70 8.22 -5.20
C ILE A 8 11.14 6.77 -5.45
N LEU A 9 11.83 6.15 -4.48
CA LEU A 9 12.30 4.77 -4.60
C LEU A 9 11.15 3.77 -4.69
N LEU A 10 10.07 3.98 -3.94
CA LEU A 10 8.95 3.04 -3.90
C LEU A 10 7.92 3.24 -5.01
N THR A 11 7.96 4.37 -5.72
CA THR A 11 7.04 4.68 -6.82
C THR A 11 7.75 4.73 -8.17
N TRP A 12 8.59 5.75 -8.37
CA TRP A 12 9.23 6.04 -9.65
C TRP A 12 10.12 4.91 -10.15
N GLN A 13 10.93 4.33 -9.26
CA GLN A 13 11.86 3.25 -9.63
C GLN A 13 11.17 1.93 -10.00
N LYS A 14 9.86 1.78 -9.72
CA LYS A 14 9.10 0.59 -10.10
C LYS A 14 8.60 0.63 -11.55
N ILE A 15 8.45 1.82 -12.13
CA ILE A 15 7.82 2.03 -13.45
C ILE A 15 8.64 1.40 -14.58
N ALA A 16 9.95 1.67 -14.63
CA ALA A 16 10.80 1.17 -15.72
C ALA A 16 10.93 -0.37 -15.73
N PRO A 17 11.19 -1.05 -14.60
CA PRO A 17 11.20 -2.52 -14.56
C PRO A 17 9.86 -3.15 -14.94
N THR A 18 8.73 -2.59 -14.50
CA THR A 18 7.41 -3.12 -14.87
C THR A 18 7.08 -2.90 -16.35
N ALA A 19 7.54 -1.80 -16.95
CA ALA A 19 7.37 -1.55 -18.37
C ALA A 19 8.16 -2.58 -19.19
N LEU A 20 9.37 -2.94 -18.76
CA LEU A 20 10.14 -4.03 -19.38
C LEU A 20 9.43 -5.37 -19.23
N LEU A 21 8.97 -5.71 -18.01
CA LEU A 21 8.19 -6.94 -17.76
C LEU A 21 6.95 -7.03 -18.65
N TYR A 22 6.26 -5.91 -18.88
CA TYR A 22 5.12 -5.84 -19.78
C TYR A 22 5.51 -6.19 -21.22
N GLN A 23 6.60 -5.62 -21.73
CA GLN A 23 7.07 -5.83 -23.12
C GLN A 23 7.55 -7.26 -23.38
N ILE A 24 8.25 -7.86 -22.41
CA ILE A 24 8.78 -9.23 -22.55
C ILE A 24 7.83 -10.30 -21.99
N SER A 25 6.62 -9.92 -21.56
CA SER A 25 5.65 -10.83 -20.93
C SER A 25 5.42 -12.16 -21.68
N PRO A 26 5.38 -12.22 -23.04
CA PRO A 26 5.12 -13.48 -23.74
C PRO A 26 6.29 -14.48 -23.69
N SER A 27 7.51 -14.02 -23.39
CA SER A 27 8.73 -14.86 -23.42
C SER A 27 9.23 -15.25 -22.04
N LEU A 28 8.50 -14.92 -20.96
CA LEU A 28 8.90 -15.24 -19.60
C LEU A 28 8.57 -16.69 -19.24
N ASN A 29 9.43 -17.31 -18.42
CA ASN A 29 9.13 -18.61 -17.82
C ASN A 29 8.18 -18.45 -16.64
N MET A 30 6.99 -19.05 -16.75
CA MET A 30 5.93 -18.97 -15.74
C MET A 30 6.34 -19.58 -14.39
N GLU A 31 7.08 -20.69 -14.37
CA GLU A 31 7.43 -21.38 -13.12
C GLU A 31 8.30 -20.52 -12.21
N ILE A 32 9.34 -19.90 -12.78
CA ILE A 32 10.26 -19.00 -12.06
C ILE A 32 9.49 -17.79 -11.54
N LEU A 33 8.60 -17.24 -12.37
CA LEU A 33 7.85 -16.03 -12.06
C LEU A 33 6.82 -16.26 -10.94
N ILE A 34 6.14 -17.42 -10.93
CA ILE A 34 5.28 -17.84 -9.83
C ILE A 34 6.10 -18.00 -8.54
N LEU A 35 7.25 -18.69 -8.59
CA LEU A 35 8.10 -18.90 -7.42
C LEU A 35 8.52 -17.57 -6.79
N LEU A 36 8.98 -16.62 -7.61
CA LEU A 36 9.37 -15.28 -7.16
C LEU A 36 8.18 -14.48 -6.60
N ALA A 37 6.99 -14.61 -7.20
CA ALA A 37 5.77 -13.96 -6.71
C ALA A 37 5.34 -14.49 -5.33
N ILE A 38 5.35 -15.82 -5.12
CA ILE A 38 5.03 -16.41 -3.82
C ILE A 38 6.04 -15.97 -2.77
N LEU A 39 7.34 -16.11 -3.07
CA LEU A 39 8.41 -15.78 -2.13
C LEU A 39 8.36 -14.30 -1.73
N SER A 40 8.14 -13.39 -2.68
CA SER A 40 8.03 -11.96 -2.40
C SER A 40 6.81 -11.63 -1.53
N THR A 41 5.64 -12.21 -1.80
CA THR A 41 4.45 -11.98 -0.95
C THR A 41 4.64 -12.51 0.48
N MET A 42 5.22 -13.70 0.63
CA MET A 42 5.49 -14.30 1.94
C MET A 42 6.53 -13.50 2.73
N LEU A 43 7.68 -13.17 2.11
CA LEU A 43 8.73 -12.38 2.77
C LEU A 43 8.27 -10.96 3.10
N GLY A 44 7.45 -10.35 2.23
CA GLY A 44 6.83 -9.06 2.49
C GLY A 44 5.91 -9.09 3.72
N GLY A 45 5.05 -10.10 3.81
CA GLY A 45 4.13 -10.27 4.95
C GLY A 45 4.88 -10.52 6.26
N TRP A 46 5.72 -11.54 6.31
CA TRP A 46 6.43 -11.93 7.53
C TRP A 46 7.42 -10.86 7.99
N GLY A 47 8.15 -10.25 7.05
CA GLY A 47 9.12 -9.21 7.36
C GLY A 47 8.49 -7.93 7.90
N GLY A 48 7.27 -7.60 7.45
CA GLY A 48 6.52 -6.42 7.90
C GLY A 48 6.05 -6.49 9.35
N LEU A 49 5.73 -7.69 9.85
CA LEU A 49 5.15 -7.90 11.19
C LEU A 49 6.04 -7.40 12.33
N ASN A 50 7.36 -7.45 12.18
CA ASN A 50 8.30 -7.11 13.24
C ASN A 50 8.81 -5.66 13.18
N GLN A 51 8.25 -4.82 12.30
CA GLN A 51 8.77 -3.46 12.11
C GLN A 51 7.95 -2.40 12.82
N THR A 52 8.65 -1.46 13.46
CA THR A 52 8.06 -0.26 14.10
C THR A 52 8.36 1.04 13.36
N GLN A 53 9.31 1.00 12.43
CA GLN A 53 9.67 2.11 11.57
C GLN A 53 8.76 2.11 10.34
N MET A 54 8.06 3.22 10.09
CA MET A 54 7.07 3.31 9.01
C MET A 54 7.69 3.07 7.64
N ARG A 55 8.92 3.57 7.42
CA ARG A 55 9.64 3.33 6.17
C ARG A 55 9.90 1.84 5.90
N LYS A 56 10.20 1.06 6.95
CA LYS A 56 10.44 -0.38 6.79
C LYS A 56 9.14 -1.13 6.53
N VAL A 57 8.07 -0.77 7.23
CA VAL A 57 6.74 -1.31 6.97
C VAL A 57 6.35 -1.09 5.50
N LEU A 58 6.53 0.13 5.00
CA LEU A 58 6.22 0.49 3.61
C LEU A 58 7.15 -0.19 2.58
N ALA A 59 8.39 -0.49 2.97
CA ALA A 59 9.28 -1.28 2.12
C ALA A 59 8.77 -2.73 2.02
N TYR A 60 8.40 -3.35 3.14
CA TYR A 60 7.85 -4.71 3.14
C TYR A 60 6.50 -4.81 2.41
N SER A 61 5.64 -3.80 2.55
CA SER A 61 4.43 -3.76 1.75
C SER A 61 4.72 -3.66 0.26
N SER A 62 5.70 -2.85 -0.15
CA SER A 62 6.10 -2.76 -1.56
C SER A 62 6.56 -4.11 -2.11
N ILE A 63 7.30 -4.89 -1.33
CA ILE A 63 7.76 -6.22 -1.74
C ILE A 63 6.55 -7.14 -1.97
N ALA A 64 5.58 -7.12 -1.05
CA ALA A 64 4.38 -7.93 -1.20
C ALA A 64 3.52 -7.49 -2.39
N HIS A 65 3.27 -6.19 -2.57
CA HIS A 65 2.50 -5.69 -3.72
C HIS A 65 3.18 -6.02 -5.05
N MET A 66 4.51 -5.97 -5.13
CA MET A 66 5.24 -6.37 -6.34
C MET A 66 5.09 -7.87 -6.65
N GLY A 67 4.96 -8.72 -5.63
CA GLY A 67 4.63 -10.13 -5.85
C GLY A 67 3.28 -10.31 -6.55
N TRP A 68 2.27 -9.53 -6.13
CA TRP A 68 0.96 -9.47 -6.79
C TRP A 68 1.02 -8.88 -8.20
N THR A 69 1.87 -7.89 -8.46
CA THR A 69 1.99 -7.36 -9.83
C THR A 69 2.70 -8.34 -10.76
N VAL A 70 3.70 -9.08 -10.25
CA VAL A 70 4.49 -9.99 -11.07
C VAL A 70 3.65 -11.21 -11.49
N ILE A 71 2.89 -11.83 -10.59
CA ILE A 71 2.15 -13.07 -10.88
C ILE A 71 1.23 -12.98 -12.11
N ILE A 72 0.60 -11.83 -12.32
CA ILE A 72 -0.39 -11.64 -13.39
C ILE A 72 0.27 -11.22 -14.70
N ALA A 73 1.59 -10.96 -14.71
CA ALA A 73 2.30 -10.43 -15.87
C ALA A 73 2.24 -11.32 -17.09
N LEU A 74 2.27 -12.63 -16.91
CA LEU A 74 2.16 -13.57 -18.03
C LEU A 74 0.71 -13.78 -18.48
N ILE A 75 -0.25 -13.69 -17.56
CA ILE A 75 -1.67 -14.01 -17.80
C ILE A 75 -2.37 -12.84 -18.49
N ASN A 76 -2.31 -11.67 -17.86
CA ASN A 76 -2.96 -10.47 -18.36
C ASN A 76 -2.09 -9.25 -18.01
N PRO A 77 -1.22 -8.82 -18.94
CA PRO A 77 -0.26 -7.77 -18.67
C PRO A 77 -0.94 -6.41 -18.40
N ASN A 78 -2.18 -6.19 -18.83
CA ASN A 78 -2.93 -4.96 -18.52
C ASN A 78 -3.26 -4.85 -17.02
N LEU A 79 -3.51 -5.98 -16.33
CA LEU A 79 -3.75 -5.98 -14.89
C LEU A 79 -2.48 -5.71 -14.08
N THR A 80 -1.29 -5.98 -14.64
CA THR A 80 -0.04 -5.54 -14.01
C THR A 80 0.06 -4.03 -13.93
N ILE A 81 -0.34 -3.34 -15.01
CA ILE A 81 -0.31 -1.88 -15.07
C ILE A 81 -1.34 -1.31 -14.09
N LEU A 82 -2.56 -1.87 -14.07
CA LEU A 82 -3.60 -1.45 -13.14
C LEU A 82 -3.16 -1.59 -11.68
N SER A 83 -2.64 -2.76 -11.31
CA SER A 83 -2.18 -3.04 -9.94
C SER A 83 -1.02 -2.13 -9.53
N LEU A 84 -0.08 -1.85 -10.44
CA LEU A 84 0.99 -0.89 -10.21
C LEU A 84 0.46 0.54 -10.01
N MET A 85 -0.48 0.99 -10.85
CA MET A 85 -1.03 2.34 -10.76
C MET A 85 -1.76 2.56 -9.43
N ILE A 86 -2.60 1.61 -9.00
CA ILE A 86 -3.29 1.68 -7.71
C ILE A 86 -2.28 1.67 -6.55
N TYR A 87 -1.24 0.84 -6.64
CA TYR A 87 -0.16 0.83 -5.65
C TYR A 87 0.61 2.17 -5.59
N ILE A 88 0.94 2.78 -6.73
CA ILE A 88 1.63 4.08 -6.78
C ILE A 88 0.75 5.17 -6.15
N MET A 89 -0.54 5.23 -6.49
CA MET A 89 -1.45 6.23 -5.93
C MET A 89 -1.59 6.10 -4.41
N THR A 90 -1.80 4.87 -3.91
CA THR A 90 -1.97 4.59 -2.47
C THR A 90 -0.68 4.78 -1.66
N THR A 91 0.49 4.54 -2.24
CA THR A 91 1.77 4.81 -1.57
C THR A 91 2.13 6.29 -1.59
N LEU A 92 1.83 7.02 -2.68
CA LEU A 92 2.02 8.47 -2.75
C LEU A 92 1.19 9.20 -1.70
N THR A 93 -0.09 8.87 -1.54
CA THR A 93 -0.93 9.49 -0.49
C THR A 93 -0.31 9.33 0.89
N LEU A 94 0.14 8.12 1.21
CA LEU A 94 0.68 7.78 2.51
C LEU A 94 2.03 8.46 2.74
N PHE A 95 2.95 8.45 1.77
CA PHE A 95 4.23 9.17 1.92
C PHE A 95 4.04 10.69 2.07
N MET A 96 3.13 11.29 1.31
CA MET A 96 2.86 12.72 1.39
C MET A 96 2.23 13.10 2.75
N THR A 97 1.31 12.30 3.27
CA THR A 97 0.69 12.53 4.60
C THR A 97 1.68 12.34 5.74
N LEU A 98 2.57 11.35 5.66
CA LEU A 98 3.68 11.18 6.62
C LEU A 98 4.66 12.35 6.55
N ASN A 99 4.96 12.87 5.35
CA ASN A 99 5.87 13.99 5.17
C ASN A 99 5.29 15.31 5.70
N LEU A 100 4.00 15.56 5.47
CA LEU A 100 3.28 16.67 6.08
C LEU A 100 3.40 16.63 7.60
N SER A 101 3.07 15.49 8.20
CA SER A 101 3.08 15.30 9.65
C SER A 101 4.47 15.09 10.26
N SER A 102 5.51 14.94 9.45
CA SER A 102 6.89 14.61 9.87
C SER A 102 6.96 13.36 10.77
N THR A 103 6.12 12.37 10.51
CA THR A 103 6.06 11.12 11.30
C THR A 103 6.84 10.00 10.61
N THR A 104 7.64 9.26 11.38
CA THR A 104 8.50 8.19 10.83
C THR A 104 8.41 6.88 11.61
N LYS A 105 7.88 6.91 12.84
CA LYS A 105 7.69 5.76 13.73
C LYS A 105 6.20 5.57 14.03
N ILE A 106 5.77 4.34 14.27
CA ILE A 106 4.38 4.04 14.65
C ILE A 106 3.96 4.84 15.90
N LYS A 107 4.83 4.95 16.91
CA LYS A 107 4.57 5.77 18.11
C LYS A 107 4.42 7.27 17.82
N SER A 108 5.05 7.79 16.76
CA SER A 108 4.84 9.21 16.39
C SER A 108 3.52 9.41 15.64
N ILE A 109 3.02 8.38 14.95
CA ILE A 109 1.73 8.39 14.28
C ILE A 109 0.59 8.43 15.30
N SER A 110 0.73 7.79 16.46
CA SER A 110 -0.31 7.83 17.50
C SER A 110 -0.59 9.22 18.06
N ASN A 111 0.28 10.21 17.82
CA ASN A 111 0.06 11.60 18.22
C ASN A 111 -0.71 12.40 17.16
N LEU A 112 -0.96 11.83 15.98
CA LEU A 112 -1.63 12.52 14.88
C LEU A 112 -3.05 12.91 15.22
N TRP A 113 -3.80 12.10 15.98
CA TRP A 113 -5.20 12.41 16.30
C TRP A 113 -5.33 13.74 17.03
N ASN A 114 -4.34 14.05 17.87
CA ASN A 114 -4.28 15.29 18.64
C ASN A 114 -3.73 16.48 17.82
N LYS A 115 -2.92 16.22 16.78
CA LYS A 115 -2.37 17.27 15.91
C LYS A 115 -3.30 17.64 14.76
N SER A 116 -3.87 16.66 14.07
CA SER A 116 -4.81 16.84 12.97
C SER A 116 -5.65 15.59 12.71
N THR A 117 -6.93 15.67 13.09
CA THR A 117 -7.95 14.64 12.84
C THR A 117 -8.18 14.30 11.35
N PRO A 118 -8.13 15.22 10.36
CA PRO A 118 -8.29 14.82 8.96
C PRO A 118 -7.13 13.93 8.47
N MET A 119 -5.91 14.16 8.95
CA MET A 119 -4.75 13.38 8.54
C MET A 119 -4.81 11.96 9.12
N THR A 120 -5.33 11.78 10.33
CA THR A 120 -5.57 10.43 10.86
C THR A 120 -6.57 9.65 10.02
N MET A 121 -7.62 10.31 9.51
CA MET A 121 -8.59 9.65 8.63
C MET A 121 -8.00 9.27 7.28
N ILE A 122 -7.15 10.12 6.69
CA ILE A 122 -6.47 9.78 5.44
C ILE A 122 -5.51 8.60 5.64
N VAL A 123 -4.72 8.59 6.74
CA VAL A 123 -3.85 7.44 7.06
C VAL A 123 -4.67 6.17 7.27
N PHE A 124 -5.81 6.26 7.96
CA PHE A 124 -6.72 5.13 8.15
C PHE A 124 -7.22 4.54 6.82
N LEU A 125 -7.79 5.38 5.95
CA LEU A 125 -8.35 4.95 4.66
C LEU A 125 -7.27 4.35 3.74
N THR A 126 -6.09 4.97 3.70
CA THR A 126 -4.98 4.53 2.85
C THR A 126 -4.34 3.22 3.32
N MET A 127 -4.23 2.99 4.63
CA MET A 127 -3.74 1.72 5.17
C MET A 127 -4.72 0.58 4.90
N LEU A 128 -6.02 0.83 5.03
CA LEU A 128 -7.05 -0.15 4.69
C LEU A 128 -7.08 -0.46 3.19
N SER A 129 -6.87 0.56 2.33
CA SER A 129 -6.84 0.34 0.89
C SER A 129 -5.62 -0.47 0.47
N LEU A 130 -4.42 -0.22 1.03
CA LEU A 130 -3.25 -1.10 0.84
C LEU A 130 -3.50 -2.54 1.33
N GLY A 131 -4.26 -2.70 2.41
CA GLY A 131 -4.76 -3.99 2.88
C GLY A 131 -5.66 -4.71 1.86
N GLY A 132 -6.33 -3.96 0.99
CA GLY A 132 -7.23 -4.49 -0.03
C GLY A 132 -8.53 -5.01 0.56
N LEU A 133 -9.16 -4.22 1.43
CA LEU A 133 -10.48 -4.54 1.97
C LEU A 133 -11.61 -4.05 1.04
N PRO A 134 -12.66 -4.85 0.79
CA PRO A 134 -13.89 -4.34 0.18
C PRO A 134 -14.53 -3.39 1.19
N PRO A 135 -14.61 -2.07 0.97
CA PRO A 135 -15.13 -1.33 -0.20
C PRO A 135 -14.13 -0.36 -0.86
N LEU A 136 -12.83 -0.52 -0.60
CA LEU A 136 -11.79 0.43 -1.01
C LEU A 136 -11.10 -0.01 -2.32
N THR A 137 -10.39 0.93 -2.95
CA THR A 137 -9.83 0.73 -4.29
C THR A 137 -8.73 -0.33 -4.37
N GLY A 138 -7.95 -0.51 -3.30
CA GLY A 138 -6.91 -1.55 -3.31
C GLY A 138 -7.45 -2.97 -3.27
N PHE A 139 -8.77 -3.17 -3.09
CA PHE A 139 -9.42 -4.45 -3.32
C PHE A 139 -9.53 -4.78 -4.81
N MET A 140 -9.81 -3.79 -5.67
CA MET A 140 -9.98 -3.95 -7.12
C MET A 140 -8.88 -4.79 -7.79
N PRO A 141 -7.58 -4.47 -7.65
CA PRO A 141 -6.54 -5.21 -8.38
C PRO A 141 -6.40 -6.64 -7.83
N LYS A 142 -6.50 -6.84 -6.51
CA LYS A 142 -6.39 -8.19 -5.91
C LYS A 142 -7.54 -9.08 -6.37
N TRP A 143 -8.75 -8.54 -6.40
CA TRP A 143 -9.94 -9.25 -6.85
C TRP A 143 -9.84 -9.67 -8.32
N LEU A 144 -9.50 -8.74 -9.22
CA LEU A 144 -9.35 -9.02 -10.65
C LEU A 144 -8.21 -10.02 -10.92
N ILE A 145 -7.09 -9.91 -10.21
CA ILE A 145 -5.98 -10.88 -10.33
C ILE A 145 -6.44 -12.28 -9.90
N LEU A 146 -7.19 -12.40 -8.80
CA LEU A 146 -7.71 -13.70 -8.35
C LEU A 146 -8.69 -14.29 -9.35
N GLN A 147 -9.55 -13.46 -9.96
CA GLN A 147 -10.49 -13.91 -10.99
C GLN A 147 -9.76 -14.50 -12.21
N GLU A 148 -8.76 -13.81 -12.74
CA GLU A 148 -7.98 -14.30 -13.88
C GLU A 148 -7.17 -15.56 -13.58
N LEU A 149 -6.65 -15.71 -12.35
CA LEU A 149 -5.98 -16.93 -11.93
C LEU A 149 -6.93 -18.13 -11.93
N ILE A 150 -8.20 -17.93 -11.55
CA ILE A 150 -9.22 -18.98 -11.56
C ILE A 150 -9.63 -19.31 -12.99
N ILE A 151 -9.84 -18.31 -13.85
CA ILE A 151 -10.19 -18.49 -15.27
C ILE A 151 -9.10 -19.29 -15.99
N ASN A 152 -7.83 -19.05 -15.65
CA ASN A 152 -6.68 -19.79 -16.19
C ASN A 152 -6.36 -21.11 -15.47
N ASN A 153 -7.34 -21.72 -14.79
CA ASN A 153 -7.25 -23.03 -14.13
C ASN A 153 -6.14 -23.16 -13.05
N ASN A 154 -5.75 -22.06 -12.39
CA ASN A 154 -4.76 -22.07 -11.31
C ASN A 154 -5.35 -21.70 -9.93
N PRO A 155 -6.37 -22.42 -9.42
CA PRO A 155 -7.05 -22.06 -8.18
C PRO A 155 -6.15 -22.24 -6.94
N THR A 156 -5.25 -23.21 -6.94
CA THR A 156 -4.29 -23.44 -5.84
C THR A 156 -3.42 -22.21 -5.59
N MET A 157 -2.95 -21.60 -6.67
CA MET A 157 -2.13 -20.40 -6.63
C MET A 157 -2.92 -19.18 -6.11
N ALA A 158 -4.18 -19.04 -6.56
CA ALA A 158 -5.07 -17.99 -6.09
C ALA A 158 -5.28 -18.06 -4.56
N ILE A 159 -5.46 -19.27 -4.01
CA ILE A 159 -5.63 -19.48 -2.56
C ILE A 159 -4.36 -19.08 -1.78
N ILE A 160 -3.17 -19.50 -2.24
CA ILE A 160 -1.90 -19.16 -1.59
C ILE A 160 -1.69 -17.64 -1.55
N MET A 161 -1.97 -16.96 -2.66
CA MET A 161 -1.85 -15.50 -2.73
C MET A 161 -2.87 -14.81 -1.82
N ALA A 162 -4.13 -15.25 -1.83
CA ALA A 162 -5.16 -14.69 -0.96
C ALA A 162 -4.76 -14.80 0.53
N LEU A 163 -4.24 -15.94 0.96
CA LEU A 163 -3.76 -16.15 2.32
C LEU A 163 -2.54 -15.27 2.65
N SER A 164 -1.59 -15.10 1.73
CA SER A 164 -0.43 -14.23 1.96
C SER A 164 -0.81 -12.75 2.10
N ALA A 165 -1.88 -12.29 1.43
CA ALA A 165 -2.39 -10.94 1.60
C ALA A 165 -2.97 -10.67 3.00
N LEU A 166 -3.50 -11.68 3.70
CA LEU A 166 -4.02 -11.53 5.07
C LEU A 166 -2.91 -11.17 6.06
N LEU A 167 -1.69 -11.68 5.87
CA LEU A 167 -0.53 -11.31 6.69
C LEU A 167 -0.22 -9.82 6.58
N ASN A 168 -0.32 -9.26 5.36
CA ASN A 168 -0.12 -7.84 5.14
C ASN A 168 -1.19 -7.01 5.85
N LEU A 169 -2.44 -7.45 5.72
CA LEU A 169 -3.58 -6.81 6.36
C LEU A 169 -3.40 -6.75 7.89
N PHE A 170 -2.90 -7.81 8.52
CA PHE A 170 -2.72 -7.83 9.96
C PHE A 170 -1.75 -6.73 10.47
N PHE A 171 -0.60 -6.51 9.81
CA PHE A 171 0.29 -5.45 10.27
C PHE A 171 -0.26 -4.04 9.96
N TYR A 172 -1.05 -3.86 8.90
CA TYR A 172 -1.76 -2.59 8.68
C TYR A 172 -2.79 -2.33 9.77
N MET A 173 -3.57 -3.36 10.16
CA MET A 173 -4.54 -3.25 11.25
C MET A 173 -3.89 -2.86 12.57
N ARG A 174 -2.68 -3.36 12.85
CA ARG A 174 -1.90 -2.92 14.02
C ARG A 174 -1.60 -1.42 13.99
N ILE A 175 -1.24 -0.88 12.83
CA ILE A 175 -0.92 0.55 12.69
C ILE A 175 -2.18 1.39 12.84
N ILE A 176 -3.27 0.97 12.20
CA ILE A 176 -4.60 1.59 12.30
C ILE A 176 -5.07 1.65 13.75
N TYR A 177 -4.90 0.55 14.49
CA TYR A 177 -5.26 0.47 15.90
C TYR A 177 -4.53 1.53 16.72
N VAL A 178 -3.23 1.70 16.49
CA VAL A 178 -2.39 2.67 17.21
C VAL A 178 -2.65 4.11 16.77
N SER A 179 -3.10 4.34 15.54
CA SER A 179 -3.25 5.68 14.98
C SER A 179 -4.62 6.31 15.17
N SER A 180 -5.69 5.56 14.92
CA SER A 180 -7.04 6.13 14.76
C SER A 180 -8.11 5.44 15.61
N LEU A 181 -8.06 4.12 15.76
CA LEU A 181 -9.09 3.41 16.54
C LEU A 181 -8.91 3.59 18.05
N THR A 182 -7.68 3.81 18.52
CA THR A 182 -7.40 4.09 19.93
C THR A 182 -6.65 5.41 20.10
N MET A 183 -6.90 6.09 21.22
CA MET A 183 -6.20 7.31 21.58
C MET A 183 -5.07 6.99 22.56
N PHE A 184 -3.83 7.13 22.12
CA PHE A 184 -2.66 6.99 23.01
C PHE A 184 -2.45 8.25 23.86
N PRO A 185 -1.87 8.12 25.06
CA PRO A 185 -1.56 9.25 25.92
C PRO A 185 -0.54 10.18 25.25
N THR A 186 -0.86 11.48 25.21
CA THR A 186 -0.06 12.53 24.57
C THR A 186 0.58 13.47 25.60
N SER A 187 1.78 13.98 25.31
CA SER A 187 2.46 14.97 26.14
C SER A 187 1.84 16.36 26.05
N ASN A 188 1.92 17.16 27.13
CA ASN A 188 1.35 18.51 27.19
C ASN A 188 1.90 19.46 26.10
N ASN A 189 3.14 19.25 25.63
CA ASN A 189 3.78 20.05 24.58
C ASN A 189 3.01 20.02 23.25
N LEU A 190 2.21 18.98 22.98
CA LEU A 190 1.41 18.90 21.76
C LEU A 190 0.34 20.00 21.69
N LYS A 191 -0.12 20.53 22.84
CA LYS A 191 -1.09 21.64 22.89
C LYS A 191 -0.55 22.91 22.25
N HIS A 192 0.76 23.11 22.27
CA HIS A 192 1.38 24.27 21.60
C HIS A 192 1.17 24.20 20.07
N HIS A 193 1.11 23.01 19.49
CA HIS A 193 0.87 22.86 18.05
C HIS A 193 -0.57 23.23 17.63
N TRP A 194 -1.53 23.26 18.56
CA TRP A 194 -2.90 23.67 18.24
C TRP A 194 -3.00 25.14 17.82
N PHE A 195 -2.10 25.99 18.31
CA PHE A 195 -2.09 27.41 17.99
C PHE A 195 -1.46 27.73 16.63
N PHE A 196 -0.76 26.77 16.00
CA PHE A 196 -0.08 26.98 14.73
C PHE A 196 -0.71 26.15 13.62
N SER A 197 -1.11 26.83 12.55
CA SER A 197 -1.57 26.16 11.33
C SER A 197 -0.39 25.52 10.58
N GLN A 198 -0.70 24.48 9.82
CA GLN A 198 0.31 23.77 9.06
C GLN A 198 0.65 24.54 7.76
N THR A 199 1.90 24.93 7.60
CA THR A 199 2.37 25.79 6.48
C THR A 199 2.82 25.01 5.24
N LYS A 200 2.90 23.68 5.31
CA LYS A 200 3.33 22.83 4.18
C LYS A 200 2.21 22.72 3.14
N THR A 201 2.57 22.80 1.87
CA THR A 201 1.62 22.67 0.74
C THR A 201 0.99 21.28 0.70
N THR A 202 -0.34 21.23 0.54
CA THR A 202 -1.13 19.99 0.62
C THR A 202 -1.86 19.64 -0.67
N ASN A 203 -1.67 20.39 -1.75
CA ASN A 203 -2.60 20.45 -2.89
C ASN A 203 -2.95 19.09 -3.54
N MET A 204 -2.01 18.15 -3.60
CA MET A 204 -2.25 16.83 -4.22
C MET A 204 -2.83 15.77 -3.28
N ILE A 205 -2.82 15.99 -1.96
CA ILE A 205 -3.20 14.93 -1.01
C ILE A 205 -4.69 14.61 -1.03
N PRO A 206 -5.63 15.59 -1.05
CA PRO A 206 -7.05 15.30 -1.08
C PRO A 206 -7.47 14.52 -2.31
N THR A 207 -6.97 14.90 -3.50
CA THR A 207 -7.30 14.23 -4.76
C THR A 207 -6.76 12.80 -4.79
N LEU A 208 -5.51 12.60 -4.37
CA LEU A 208 -4.95 11.25 -4.29
C LEU A 208 -5.67 10.42 -3.23
N ALA A 209 -6.09 11.01 -2.11
CA ALA A 209 -6.82 10.31 -1.05
C ALA A 209 -8.17 9.79 -1.56
N THR A 210 -8.95 10.62 -2.25
CA THR A 210 -10.24 10.19 -2.82
C THR A 210 -10.06 9.10 -3.88
N ILE A 211 -9.07 9.24 -4.75
CA ILE A 211 -8.68 8.21 -5.74
C ILE A 211 -8.25 6.92 -5.03
N SER A 212 -7.54 6.99 -3.91
CA SER A 212 -7.09 5.81 -3.16
C SER A 212 -8.18 5.09 -2.36
N SER A 213 -9.38 5.68 -2.21
CA SER A 213 -10.47 5.09 -1.43
C SER A 213 -11.75 4.83 -2.23
N MET A 214 -12.13 5.68 -3.20
CA MET A 214 -13.47 5.69 -3.82
C MET A 214 -13.53 5.31 -5.31
N LEU A 215 -12.46 4.79 -5.92
CA LEU A 215 -12.49 4.29 -7.32
C LEU A 215 -13.19 2.94 -7.52
N LEU A 216 -13.43 2.15 -6.46
CA LEU A 216 -14.01 0.81 -6.61
C LEU A 216 -15.32 0.76 -7.43
N PRO A 217 -16.31 1.67 -7.28
CA PRO A 217 -17.53 1.61 -8.10
C PRO A 217 -17.31 1.94 -9.59
N LEU A 218 -16.14 2.47 -9.96
CA LEU A 218 -15.79 2.74 -11.37
C LEU A 218 -15.22 1.50 -12.08
N THR A 219 -15.10 0.36 -11.39
CA THR A 219 -14.79 -0.90 -12.05
C THR A 219 -15.91 -1.26 -13.00
N PRO A 220 -15.67 -1.39 -14.31
CA PRO A 220 -16.66 -2.01 -15.17
C PRO A 220 -16.77 -3.46 -14.73
N ILE A 221 -17.92 -3.81 -14.14
CA ILE A 221 -18.33 -5.19 -13.89
C ILE A 221 -18.75 -5.80 -15.22
#